data_AF-A0A820RS08-F1
#
_entry.id   AF-A0A820RS08-F1
#
_cell.length_a   1.000
_cell.length_b   1.000
_cell.length_c   1.000
_cell.angle_alpha   90.00
_cell.angle_beta   90.00
_cell.angle_gamma   90.00
#
_symmetry.space_group_name_H-M   'P 1'
#
loop_
_entity.id
_entity.type
_entity.pdbx_description
1 polymer ?
#
loop_
_entity_poly.entity_id
_entity_poly.type
_entity_poly.pdbx_seq_one_letter_code
_entity_poly.pdbx_strand_id
1 'polypeptide(L)'
;MSPSKHSNFNTKFLPFNIMDLRDENFYDFIRQFAGKKVAELLSFQEYSSVDSFLGRQDVTAILHLESDELIDLKKNMRIILSNGSIYLLPGIDSSIMHLTKLFKNKQEELIKQSKRRQSIAITSVSSTPNIISNNLSPTTVVLGNSSIHQSTSNALPNSYLVVSPPATYVLANEIKSRI
;
A
#
# COMPACT_ATOMS: atom_id res chain seq x y z
N MET A 1 19.80 15.34 -26.48
CA MET A 1 18.77 14.88 -25.53
C MET A 1 18.70 15.89 -24.41
N SER A 2 17.55 16.53 -24.19
CA SER A 2 17.40 17.53 -23.13
C SER A 2 17.01 16.83 -21.81
N PRO A 3 17.61 17.19 -20.66
CA PRO A 3 17.18 16.63 -19.37
C PRO A 3 15.73 17.07 -19.10
N SER A 4 14.86 16.09 -18.80
CA SER A 4 13.48 16.36 -18.44
C SER A 4 13.45 17.21 -17.17
N LYS A 5 12.87 18.42 -17.26
CA LYS A 5 12.54 19.22 -16.08
C LYS A 5 11.61 18.40 -15.19
N HIS A 6 12.14 17.77 -14.15
CA HIS A 6 11.33 17.16 -13.10
C HIS A 6 10.50 18.28 -12.46
N SER A 7 9.22 18.31 -12.79
CA SER A 7 8.23 19.08 -12.05
C SER A 7 8.30 18.57 -10.63
N ASN A 8 8.71 19.44 -9.71
CA ASN A 8 8.98 19.08 -8.32
C ASN A 8 7.63 18.96 -7.58
N PHE A 9 6.89 17.89 -7.90
CA PHE A 9 5.57 17.60 -7.35
C PHE A 9 5.69 17.42 -5.83
N ASN A 10 5.04 18.32 -5.11
CA ASN A 10 5.19 18.43 -3.67
C ASN A 10 4.39 17.33 -2.95
N THR A 11 5.06 16.25 -2.56
CA THR A 11 4.46 15.13 -1.81
C THR A 11 4.08 15.48 -0.36
N LYS A 12 4.37 16.69 0.15
CA LYS A 12 4.09 17.12 1.54
C LYS A 12 2.59 17.14 1.90
N PHE A 13 1.70 17.19 0.92
CA PHE A 13 0.25 17.16 1.14
C PHE A 13 -0.32 15.74 1.28
N LEU A 14 0.50 14.70 1.08
CA LEU A 14 0.09 13.32 1.31
C LEU A 14 0.18 12.95 2.79
N PRO A 15 -0.77 12.18 3.33
CA PRO A 15 -0.59 11.47 4.60
C PRO A 15 0.70 10.66 4.61
N PHE A 16 1.38 10.59 5.75
CA PHE A 16 2.62 9.83 5.89
C PHE A 16 2.44 8.35 5.50
N ASN A 17 1.30 7.77 5.89
CA ASN A 17 0.87 6.39 5.65
C ASN A 17 0.04 6.21 4.36
N ILE A 18 0.12 7.12 3.38
CA ILE A 18 -0.69 7.06 2.15
C ILE A 18 -0.56 5.72 1.40
N MET A 19 0.63 5.11 1.41
CA MET A 19 0.87 3.81 0.77
C MET A 19 0.17 2.65 1.50
N ASP A 20 -0.11 2.83 2.79
CA ASP A 20 -0.68 1.82 3.69
C ASP A 20 -2.21 1.95 3.80
N LEU A 21 -2.81 3.04 3.29
CA LEU A 21 -4.26 3.21 3.29
C LEU A 21 -4.93 2.11 2.44
N ARG A 22 -6.05 1.60 2.95
CA ARG A 22 -6.89 0.58 2.32
C ARG A 22 -8.37 0.95 2.44
N ASP A 23 -9.15 0.47 1.49
CA ASP A 23 -10.62 0.48 1.47
C ASP A 23 -11.19 1.89 1.73
N GLU A 24 -12.15 2.06 2.64
CA GLU A 24 -12.77 3.37 2.88
C GLU A 24 -11.79 4.46 3.30
N ASN A 25 -10.70 4.14 4.02
CA ASN A 25 -9.69 5.15 4.36
C ASN A 25 -8.95 5.67 3.10
N PHE A 26 -8.74 4.79 2.11
CA PHE A 26 -8.21 5.19 0.81
C PHE A 26 -9.25 5.98 0.02
N TYR A 27 -10.50 5.52 -0.05
CA TYR A 27 -11.57 6.24 -0.75
C TYR A 27 -11.88 7.61 -0.13
N ASP A 28 -11.84 7.76 1.19
CA ASP A 28 -11.95 9.05 1.91
C ASP A 28 -10.87 10.04 1.47
N PHE A 29 -9.61 9.58 1.40
CA PHE A 29 -8.51 10.41 0.89
C PHE A 29 -8.77 10.83 -0.56
N ILE A 30 -9.19 9.91 -1.43
CA ILE A 30 -9.48 10.22 -2.84
C ILE A 30 -10.68 11.18 -2.96
N ARG A 31 -11.73 11.02 -2.14
CA ARG A 31 -12.90 11.92 -2.09
C ARG A 31 -12.47 13.35 -1.75
N GLN A 32 -11.56 13.52 -0.79
CA GLN A 32 -11.02 14.83 -0.38
C GLN A 32 -10.04 15.42 -1.40
N PHE A 33 -9.17 14.60 -1.99
CA PHE A 33 -8.07 15.09 -2.84
C PHE A 33 -8.43 15.26 -4.32
N ALA A 34 -9.20 14.32 -4.87
CA ALA A 34 -9.53 14.23 -6.31
C ALA A 34 -11.04 14.38 -6.60
N GLY A 35 -11.86 14.42 -5.55
CA GLY A 35 -13.31 14.63 -5.62
C GLY A 35 -14.11 13.33 -5.66
N LYS A 36 -15.39 13.42 -5.24
CA LYS A 36 -16.31 12.28 -5.08
C LYS A 36 -16.35 11.34 -6.29
N LYS A 37 -16.43 11.90 -7.50
CA LYS A 37 -16.52 11.14 -8.76
C LYS A 37 -15.31 10.24 -9.00
N VAL A 38 -14.10 10.69 -8.66
CA VAL A 38 -12.90 9.86 -8.82
C VAL A 38 -12.93 8.71 -7.82
N ALA A 39 -13.32 8.96 -6.57
CA ALA A 39 -13.43 7.90 -5.58
C ALA A 39 -14.50 6.86 -5.96
N GLU A 40 -15.67 7.29 -6.45
CA GLU A 40 -16.72 6.39 -6.98
C GLU A 40 -16.19 5.49 -8.11
N LEU A 41 -15.39 6.04 -9.02
CA LEU A 41 -14.77 5.27 -10.12
C LEU A 41 -13.75 4.23 -9.61
N LEU A 42 -13.01 4.56 -8.55
CA LEU A 42 -12.04 3.64 -7.93
C LEU A 42 -12.74 2.56 -7.11
N SER A 43 -13.79 2.91 -6.36
CA SER A 43 -14.55 1.97 -5.55
C SER A 43 -15.33 0.98 -6.40
N PHE A 44 -15.93 1.43 -7.51
CA PHE A 44 -16.61 0.55 -8.47
C PHE A 44 -15.66 -0.49 -9.11
N GLN A 45 -14.37 -0.16 -9.24
CA GLN A 45 -13.34 -1.05 -9.79
C GLN A 45 -12.54 -1.80 -8.71
N GLU A 46 -12.94 -1.72 -7.44
CA GLU A 46 -12.24 -2.33 -6.30
C GLU A 46 -10.76 -1.91 -6.16
N TYR A 47 -10.40 -0.72 -6.65
CA TYR A 47 -9.07 -0.15 -6.47
C TYR A 47 -8.93 0.46 -5.08
N SER A 48 -8.88 -0.41 -4.07
CA SER A 48 -8.92 -0.03 -2.65
C SER A 48 -7.59 0.45 -2.06
N SER A 49 -6.54 0.56 -2.88
CA SER A 49 -5.19 0.96 -2.43
C SER A 49 -4.38 1.68 -3.50
N VAL A 50 -3.32 2.37 -3.06
CA VAL A 50 -2.31 2.95 -3.97
C VAL A 50 -1.71 1.90 -4.89
N ASP A 51 -1.41 0.70 -4.37
CA ASP A 51 -0.79 -0.38 -5.15
C ASP A 51 -1.73 -0.91 -6.24
N SER A 52 -3.00 -1.16 -5.91
CA SER A 52 -4.03 -1.57 -6.88
C SER A 52 -4.29 -0.51 -7.94
N PHE A 53 -4.27 0.78 -7.56
CA PHE A 53 -4.44 1.89 -8.48
C PHE A 53 -3.25 2.06 -9.43
N LEU A 54 -2.01 1.99 -8.90
CA LEU A 54 -0.79 2.11 -9.71
C LEU A 54 -0.51 0.89 -10.58
N GLY A 55 -1.06 -0.28 -10.24
CA GLY A 55 -0.99 -1.50 -11.06
C GLY A 55 -1.83 -1.47 -12.35
N ARG A 56 -2.61 -0.40 -12.59
CA ARG A 56 -3.45 -0.25 -13.79
C ARG A 56 -2.90 0.78 -14.77
N GLN A 57 -3.08 0.50 -16.06
CA GLN A 57 -2.62 1.35 -17.15
C GLN A 57 -3.62 2.47 -17.49
N ASP A 58 -4.91 2.16 -17.48
CA ASP A 58 -6.01 3.11 -17.65
C ASP A 58 -7.15 2.75 -16.69
N VAL A 59 -7.49 3.69 -15.81
CA VAL A 59 -8.56 3.59 -14.80
C VAL A 59 -9.92 3.96 -15.38
N THR A 60 -9.95 4.61 -16.55
CA THR A 60 -11.17 5.11 -17.21
C THR A 60 -11.70 4.12 -18.26
N ALA A 61 -10.89 3.15 -18.67
CA ALA A 61 -11.22 2.10 -19.64
C ALA A 61 -12.56 1.39 -19.36
N ILE A 62 -12.89 1.11 -18.09
CA ILE A 62 -14.15 0.46 -17.71
C ILE A 62 -15.38 1.22 -18.23
N LEU A 63 -15.32 2.56 -18.30
CA LEU A 63 -16.43 3.39 -18.76
C LEU A 63 -16.75 3.13 -20.24
N HIS A 64 -15.83 2.57 -21.03
CA HIS A 64 -16.06 2.24 -22.44
C HIS A 64 -16.82 0.94 -22.66
N LEU A 65 -17.02 0.11 -21.63
CA LEU A 65 -17.79 -1.13 -21.73
C LEU A 65 -19.30 -0.85 -21.85
N GLU A 66 -20.00 -1.62 -22.67
CA GLU A 66 -21.45 -1.63 -22.76
C GLU A 66 -22.03 -2.54 -21.66
N SER A 67 -22.40 -1.93 -20.53
CA SER A 67 -23.07 -2.57 -19.40
C SER A 67 -24.04 -1.58 -18.75
N ASP A 68 -25.19 -2.09 -18.31
CA ASP A 68 -26.24 -1.34 -17.63
C ASP A 68 -25.80 -0.91 -16.22
N GLU A 69 -24.97 -1.72 -15.55
CA GLU A 69 -24.37 -1.42 -14.24
C GLU A 69 -23.50 -0.14 -14.26
N LEU A 70 -23.02 0.24 -15.45
CA LEU A 70 -22.21 1.43 -15.66
C LEU A 70 -23.02 2.68 -16.02
N ILE A 71 -24.35 2.61 -16.18
CA ILE A 71 -25.17 3.74 -16.66
C ILE A 71 -25.01 4.95 -15.72
N ASP A 72 -25.21 4.77 -14.42
CA ASP A 72 -25.11 5.86 -13.43
C ASP A 72 -23.68 6.39 -13.29
N LEU A 73 -22.69 5.49 -13.33
CA LEU A 73 -21.27 5.85 -13.28
C LEU A 73 -20.88 6.72 -14.49
N LYS A 74 -21.29 6.32 -15.70
CA LYS A 74 -21.09 7.09 -16.94
C LYS A 74 -21.80 8.44 -16.88
N LYS A 75 -23.08 8.46 -16.49
CA LYS A 75 -23.91 9.68 -16.42
C LYS A 75 -23.28 10.75 -15.51
N ASN A 76 -22.63 10.35 -14.43
CA ASN A 76 -21.96 11.27 -13.52
C ASN A 76 -20.59 11.76 -14.02
N MET A 77 -19.91 11.01 -14.90
CA MET A 77 -18.51 11.27 -15.28
C MET A 77 -18.31 11.77 -16.71
N ARG A 78 -19.33 11.66 -17.56
CA ARG A 78 -19.23 11.94 -19.00
C ARG A 78 -20.20 13.01 -19.47
N ILE A 79 -19.84 13.65 -20.57
CA ILE A 79 -20.72 14.50 -21.37
C ILE A 79 -21.12 13.69 -22.61
N ILE A 80 -22.40 13.68 -22.92
CA ILE A 80 -22.93 13.18 -24.19
C ILE A 80 -23.17 14.42 -25.08
N LEU A 81 -22.51 14.47 -26.23
CA LEU A 81 -22.72 15.53 -27.22
C LEU A 81 -23.96 15.25 -28.08
N SER A 82 -24.48 16.28 -28.74
CA SER A 82 -25.67 16.19 -29.60
C SER A 82 -25.54 15.22 -30.79
N ASN A 83 -24.31 14.86 -31.17
CA ASN A 83 -24.01 13.84 -32.19
C ASN A 83 -23.87 12.42 -31.61
N GLY A 84 -24.22 12.21 -30.33
CA GLY A 84 -24.08 10.92 -29.63
C GLY A 84 -22.66 10.59 -29.14
N SER A 85 -21.66 11.43 -29.42
CA SER A 85 -20.29 11.19 -28.93
C SER A 85 -20.19 11.35 -27.42
N ILE A 86 -19.48 10.44 -26.76
CA ILE A 86 -19.35 10.40 -25.29
C ILE A 86 -17.92 10.78 -24.90
N TYR A 87 -17.78 11.84 -24.10
CA TYR A 87 -16.49 12.34 -23.62
C TYR A 87 -16.39 12.26 -22.10
N LEU A 88 -15.24 11.82 -21.58
CA LEU A 88 -14.92 11.94 -20.15
C LEU A 88 -14.73 13.42 -19.79
N LEU A 89 -15.21 13.83 -18.62
CA LEU A 89 -14.98 15.19 -18.11
C LEU A 89 -13.46 15.45 -17.93
N PRO A 90 -12.86 16.48 -18.56
CA PRO A 90 -11.42 16.74 -18.48
C PRO A 90 -10.87 16.92 -17.05
N GLY A 91 -11.71 17.40 -16.13
CA GLY A 91 -11.34 17.49 -14.71
C GLY A 91 -11.14 16.14 -14.03
N ILE A 92 -11.86 15.09 -14.45
CA ILE A 92 -11.70 13.73 -13.90
C ILE A 92 -10.39 13.12 -14.39
N ASP A 93 -10.13 13.22 -15.70
CA ASP A 93 -8.87 12.78 -16.31
C ASP A 93 -7.64 13.47 -15.68
N SER A 94 -7.69 14.80 -15.55
CA SER A 94 -6.63 15.58 -14.91
C SER A 94 -6.38 15.16 -13.45
N SER A 95 -7.46 14.92 -12.68
CA SER A 95 -7.36 14.41 -11.30
C SER A 95 -6.70 13.02 -11.22
N ILE A 96 -7.08 12.08 -12.10
CA ILE A 96 -6.50 10.72 -12.15
C ILE A 96 -5.02 10.77 -12.57
N MET A 97 -4.68 11.58 -13.56
CA MET A 97 -3.29 11.80 -13.97
C MET A 97 -2.47 12.41 -12.83
N HIS A 98 -3.03 13.36 -12.07
CA HIS A 98 -2.34 13.99 -10.94
C HIS A 98 -2.10 12.99 -9.81
N LEU A 99 -3.11 12.21 -9.41
CA LEU A 99 -2.96 11.11 -8.44
C LEU A 99 -1.87 10.12 -8.85
N THR A 100 -1.88 9.67 -10.11
CA THR A 100 -0.88 8.74 -10.66
C THR A 100 0.55 9.29 -10.52
N LYS A 101 0.77 10.56 -10.86
CA LYS A 101 2.07 11.22 -10.70
C LYS A 101 2.46 11.34 -9.23
N LEU A 102 1.53 11.77 -8.39
CA LEU A 102 1.74 12.04 -6.98
C LEU A 102 2.11 10.77 -6.19
N PHE A 103 1.38 9.67 -6.41
CA PHE A 103 1.67 8.38 -5.79
C PHE A 103 2.97 7.74 -6.31
N LYS A 104 3.25 7.79 -7.62
CA LYS A 104 4.55 7.32 -8.17
C LYS A 104 5.72 8.06 -7.55
N ASN A 105 5.62 9.40 -7.45
CA ASN A 105 6.66 10.20 -6.81
C ASN A 105 6.85 9.85 -5.33
N LYS A 106 5.76 9.55 -4.59
CA LYS A 106 5.86 9.13 -3.19
C LYS A 106 6.48 7.73 -3.05
N GLN A 107 6.11 6.79 -3.91
CA GLN A 107 6.70 5.45 -3.95
C GLN A 107 8.21 5.53 -4.26
N GLU A 108 8.61 6.34 -5.23
CA GLU A 108 10.03 6.62 -5.53
C GLU A 108 10.76 7.26 -4.35
N GLU A 109 10.14 8.22 -3.66
CA GLU A 109 10.70 8.89 -2.47
C GLU A 109 11.03 7.86 -1.38
N LEU A 110 10.10 6.95 -1.08
CA LEU A 110 10.28 5.89 -0.09
C LEU A 110 11.35 4.87 -0.51
N ILE A 111 11.39 4.46 -1.78
CA ILE A 111 12.44 3.58 -2.32
C ILE A 111 13.84 4.23 -2.25
N LYS A 112 13.92 5.55 -2.50
CA LYS A 112 15.18 6.31 -2.37
C LYS A 112 15.61 6.44 -0.90
N GLN A 113 14.66 6.60 0.03
CA GLN A 113 14.94 6.64 1.47
C GLN A 113 15.38 5.29 2.03
N SER A 114 14.74 4.18 1.65
CA SER A 114 15.12 2.84 2.14
C SER A 114 16.54 2.46 1.72
N LYS A 115 16.90 2.70 0.46
CA LYS A 115 18.27 2.48 -0.05
C LYS A 115 19.33 3.28 0.73
N ARG A 116 19.05 4.56 1.06
CA ARG A 116 19.95 5.40 1.87
C ARG A 116 20.14 4.85 3.29
N ARG A 117 19.08 4.34 3.93
CA ARG A 117 19.17 3.71 5.25
C ARG A 117 19.99 2.42 5.21
N GLN A 118 19.80 1.59 4.17
CA GLN A 118 20.60 0.38 3.95
C GLN A 118 22.09 0.69 3.77
N SER A 119 22.46 1.70 2.99
CA SER A 119 23.88 2.07 2.82
C SER A 119 24.55 2.49 4.15
N ILE A 120 23.83 3.22 5.01
CA ILE A 120 24.37 3.62 6.33
C ILE A 120 24.57 2.40 7.23
N ALA A 121 23.59 1.47 7.25
CA ALA A 121 23.68 0.25 8.04
C ALA A 121 24.87 -0.64 7.64
N ILE A 122 25.20 -0.70 6.34
CA ILE A 122 26.34 -1.49 5.83
C ILE A 122 27.68 -0.86 6.23
N THR A 123 27.82 0.47 6.16
CA THR A 123 29.07 1.16 6.55
C THR A 123 29.33 1.11 8.06
N SER A 124 28.30 0.94 8.90
CA SER A 124 28.46 0.84 10.35
C SER A 124 28.95 -0.51 10.88
N VAL A 125 29.13 -1.54 10.04
CA VAL A 125 29.60 -2.89 10.46
C VAL A 125 31.09 -3.15 10.15
N SER A 126 31.79 -2.23 9.48
CA SER A 126 33.19 -2.42 9.03
C SER A 126 34.22 -1.67 9.89
N SER A 127 34.06 -1.68 11.22
CA SER A 127 34.94 -0.97 12.16
C SER A 127 35.22 -1.73 13.45
N THR A 128 35.64 -2.99 13.35
CA THR A 128 36.42 -3.66 14.40
C THR A 128 37.86 -3.83 13.92
N PRO A 129 38.84 -3.05 14.42
CA PRO A 129 40.23 -3.35 14.16
C PRO A 129 40.60 -4.66 14.87
N ASN A 130 41.14 -5.62 14.14
CA ASN A 130 41.75 -6.82 14.72
C ASN A 130 42.97 -6.40 15.56
N ILE A 131 42.77 -6.21 16.87
CA ILE A 131 43.88 -6.23 17.82
C ILE A 131 44.27 -7.70 17.98
N ILE A 132 45.24 -8.12 17.17
CA ILE A 132 45.95 -9.39 17.34
C ILE A 132 46.79 -9.25 18.60
N SER A 133 46.20 -9.62 19.74
CA SER A 133 46.93 -9.72 21.01
C SER A 133 47.65 -11.07 21.04
N ASN A 134 48.97 -11.06 20.86
CA ASN A 134 49.78 -12.28 20.93
C ASN A 134 49.79 -12.81 22.37
N ASN A 135 49.34 -14.05 22.55
CA ASN A 135 49.41 -14.75 23.82
C ASN A 135 50.86 -15.07 24.22
N LEU A 136 51.23 -14.76 25.47
CA LEU A 136 52.30 -15.46 26.18
C LEU A 136 51.79 -16.01 27.52
N SER A 137 51.58 -17.33 27.53
CA SER A 137 51.70 -18.30 28.63
C SER A 137 50.93 -18.14 29.96
N PRO A 138 50.51 -19.26 30.58
CA PRO A 138 49.67 -19.25 31.79
C PRO A 138 50.49 -19.29 33.09
N THR A 139 49.96 -18.68 34.15
CA THR A 139 50.34 -18.99 35.54
C THR A 139 49.10 -18.98 36.43
N THR A 140 48.83 -20.11 37.08
CA THR A 140 47.73 -20.31 38.01
C THR A 140 48.07 -19.76 39.40
N VAL A 141 47.18 -18.96 40.01
CA VAL A 141 47.14 -18.81 41.47
C VAL A 141 45.68 -18.81 41.94
N VAL A 142 45.38 -19.68 42.90
CA VAL A 142 44.09 -19.81 43.60
C VAL A 142 44.02 -18.79 44.74
N LEU A 143 42.82 -18.26 45.09
CA LEU A 143 42.22 -18.31 46.44
C LEU A 143 40.99 -17.38 46.64
N GLY A 144 39.84 -17.95 47.02
CA GLY A 144 38.73 -17.30 47.76
C GLY A 144 37.85 -16.27 47.03
N ASN A 145 36.60 -16.02 47.43
CA ASN A 145 35.73 -16.73 48.40
C ASN A 145 34.25 -16.31 48.21
N SER A 146 33.29 -17.11 48.70
CA SER A 146 31.85 -16.77 48.92
C SER A 146 31.00 -16.42 47.66
N SER A 147 30.04 -17.22 47.18
CA SER A 147 28.84 -17.83 47.80
C SER A 147 27.66 -16.88 48.05
N ILE A 148 26.44 -17.44 47.92
CA ILE A 148 25.08 -16.83 48.00
C ILE A 148 24.65 -16.15 46.66
N HIS A 149 23.47 -16.36 46.05
CA HIS A 149 22.29 -17.20 46.36
C HIS A 149 21.76 -17.92 45.07
N GLN A 150 20.74 -18.78 45.19
CA GLN A 150 19.98 -19.42 44.09
C GLN A 150 18.50 -18.95 44.03
N SER A 151 17.83 -19.09 42.86
CA SER A 151 16.47 -19.65 42.64
C SER A 151 15.96 -19.21 41.25
N THR A 152 15.56 -20.03 40.26
CA THR A 152 14.49 -21.07 40.17
C THR A 152 13.07 -20.53 40.41
N SER A 153 12.00 -20.90 39.67
CA SER A 153 11.83 -21.61 38.38
C SER A 153 10.32 -21.58 37.97
N ASN A 154 9.94 -22.31 36.90
CA ASN A 154 8.57 -22.70 36.47
C ASN A 154 7.81 -21.67 35.59
N ALA A 155 7.22 -21.92 34.41
CA ALA A 155 6.69 -23.08 33.65
C ALA A 155 5.13 -23.11 33.56
N LEU A 156 4.62 -22.96 32.32
CA LEU A 156 3.44 -23.53 31.59
C LEU A 156 2.23 -24.20 32.34
N PRO A 157 1.04 -24.49 31.73
CA PRO A 157 0.67 -24.57 30.28
C PRO A 157 -0.76 -24.07 29.86
N ASN A 158 -1.18 -24.45 28.63
CA ASN A 158 -2.57 -24.68 28.12
C ASN A 158 -3.45 -23.46 27.73
N SER A 159 -3.77 -23.26 26.43
CA SER A 159 -4.86 -23.85 25.59
C SER A 159 -6.23 -23.19 25.84
N TYR A 160 -7.08 -22.88 24.85
CA TYR A 160 -7.83 -23.80 23.97
C TYR A 160 -8.16 -23.24 22.55
N LEU A 161 -8.65 -24.13 21.69
CA LEU A 161 -9.13 -23.91 20.33
C LEU A 161 -10.48 -23.19 20.26
N VAL A 162 -10.73 -22.42 19.18
CA VAL A 162 -12.07 -22.31 18.56
C VAL A 162 -11.93 -22.38 17.04
N VAL A 163 -12.57 -23.39 16.44
CA VAL A 163 -12.80 -23.53 14.99
C VAL A 163 -14.27 -23.20 14.72
N SER A 164 -14.58 -22.53 13.61
CA SER A 164 -15.94 -22.47 13.05
C SER A 164 -15.93 -22.16 11.54
N PRO A 165 -16.54 -23.02 10.70
CA PRO A 165 -16.91 -22.76 9.30
C PRO A 165 -18.44 -22.51 9.19
N PRO A 166 -19.10 -22.58 8.01
CA PRO A 166 -18.77 -22.09 6.66
C PRO A 166 -19.87 -21.11 6.15
N ALA A 167 -19.81 -20.69 4.87
CA ALA A 167 -20.99 -20.19 4.14
C ALA A 167 -20.98 -20.66 2.67
N THR A 168 -21.90 -21.58 2.34
CA THR A 168 -22.17 -22.02 0.96
C THR A 168 -23.38 -21.26 0.43
N TYR A 169 -23.23 -20.56 -0.68
CA TYR A 169 -24.38 -19.97 -1.39
C TYR A 169 -24.89 -20.92 -2.47
N VAL A 170 -26.15 -21.33 -2.33
CA VAL A 170 -26.89 -22.09 -3.33
C VAL A 170 -27.60 -21.12 -4.25
N LEU A 171 -27.26 -21.13 -5.55
CA LEU A 171 -28.00 -20.37 -6.54
C LEU A 171 -29.22 -21.18 -6.99
N ALA A 172 -30.41 -20.78 -6.52
CA ALA A 172 -31.66 -21.40 -6.95
C ALA A 172 -32.12 -20.78 -8.28
N ASN A 173 -32.36 -21.63 -9.29
CA ASN A 173 -33.06 -21.23 -10.50
C ASN A 173 -34.57 -21.08 -10.18
N GLU A 174 -35.17 -19.93 -10.49
CA GLU A 174 -36.62 -19.89 -10.76
C GLU A 174 -36.87 -19.31 -12.15
N ILE A 175 -37.39 -20.16 -13.04
CA ILE A 175 -37.92 -19.78 -14.33
C ILE A 175 -39.34 -19.25 -14.09
N LYS A 176 -39.62 -18.01 -14.50
CA LYS A 176 -41.00 -17.60 -14.78
C LYS A 176 -41.14 -17.01 -16.17
N SER A 177 -41.97 -17.69 -16.95
CA SER A 177 -42.32 -17.40 -18.33
C SER A 177 -43.74 -16.83 -18.39
N ARG A 178 -44.03 -16.06 -19.45
CA ARG A 178 -45.34 -15.49 -19.81
C ARG A 178 -45.77 -14.29 -18.93
N ILE A 179 -46.47 -13.29 -19.46
CA ILE A 179 -47.09 -13.10 -20.79
C ILE A 179 -46.51 -11.85 -21.46
#